data_AF-A0A849S658-F1
#
_entry.id   AF-A0A849S658-F1
#
_cell.length_a   1.000
_cell.length_b   1.000
_cell.length_c   1.000
_cell.angle_alpha   90.00
_cell.angle_beta   90.00
_cell.angle_gamma   90.00
#
_symmetry.space_group_name_H-M   'P 1'
#
loop_
_entity.id
_entity.type
_entity.pdbx_description
1 polymer ?
#
loop_
_entity_poly.entity_id
_entity_poly.type
_entity_poly.pdbx_seq_one_letter_code
_entity_poly.pdbx_strand_id
1 'polypeptide(L)'
;MISQSVDFQPTPYIPACYSQTVEGKPSDYFINNSKSVSCAELSFSNHIGANSTKVREPSKGFNELIGKAPWVVEFLQSASKLNDVKSLLPFYMEINKLISHGELNLCNEFLKQVRVNDLSDVLLVGLLRLTSSHKNELPYWTRLLASAKTELSNRKHDSNAILKGLL
;
A
#
# COMPACT_ATOMS: atom_id res chain seq x y z
N MET A 1 18.93 53.43 29.37
CA MET A 1 18.22 52.67 28.33
C MET A 1 19.23 52.25 27.30
N ILE A 2 19.64 50.98 27.31
CA ILE A 2 20.65 50.41 26.42
C ILE A 2 19.96 49.28 25.67
N SER A 3 19.83 49.44 24.34
CA SER A 3 19.35 48.39 23.44
C SER A 3 20.42 47.31 23.30
N GLN A 4 20.06 46.07 23.57
CA GLN A 4 20.89 44.91 23.22
C GLN A 4 20.28 44.22 22.01
N SER A 5 21.03 44.23 20.91
CA SER A 5 20.78 43.46 19.69
C SER A 5 21.16 42.01 19.98
N VAL A 6 20.24 41.06 19.74
CA VAL A 6 20.52 39.63 19.85
C VAL A 6 20.89 39.11 18.46
N ASP A 7 22.17 38.82 18.26
CA ASP A 7 22.69 38.12 17.09
C ASP A 7 22.26 36.65 17.14
N PHE A 8 21.41 36.23 16.19
CA PHE A 8 21.13 34.82 15.95
C PHE A 8 22.15 34.26 14.95
N GLN A 9 23.07 33.43 15.43
CA GLN A 9 23.84 32.55 14.56
C GLN A 9 23.01 31.30 14.24
N PRO A 10 22.91 30.87 12.96
CA PRO A 10 22.25 29.62 12.60
C PRO A 10 23.15 28.43 12.97
N THR A 11 22.64 27.52 13.78
CA THR A 11 23.29 26.22 14.03
C THR A 11 23.19 25.34 12.79
N PRO A 12 24.26 24.61 12.42
CA PRO A 12 24.21 23.69 11.28
C PRO A 12 23.35 22.47 11.63
N TYR A 13 22.42 22.16 10.74
CA TYR A 13 21.58 20.95 10.77
C TYR A 13 22.46 19.71 10.55
N ILE A 14 22.60 18.86 11.57
CA ILE A 14 23.25 17.55 11.47
C ILE A 14 22.15 16.49 11.36
N PRO A 15 22.00 15.76 10.24
CA PRO A 15 21.10 14.62 10.17
C PRO A 15 21.65 13.48 11.03
N ALA A 16 20.85 12.99 11.99
CA ALA A 16 21.18 11.81 12.76
C ALA A 16 21.06 10.55 11.87
N CYS A 17 22.19 10.11 11.29
CA CYS A 17 22.33 8.76 10.75
C CYS A 17 22.48 7.77 11.90
N TYR A 18 21.47 6.93 12.12
CA TYR A 18 21.66 5.70 12.90
C TYR A 18 22.36 4.67 12.02
N SER A 19 23.66 4.54 12.23
CA SER A 19 24.45 3.39 11.77
C SER A 19 24.32 2.28 12.81
N GLN A 20 23.64 1.19 12.49
CA GLN A 20 23.85 -0.08 13.20
C GLN A 20 24.88 -0.91 12.43
N THR A 21 26.08 -0.95 12.98
CA THR A 21 27.13 -1.92 12.65
C THR A 21 26.73 -3.28 13.20
N VAL A 22 26.60 -4.28 12.33
CA VAL A 22 26.68 -5.68 12.72
C VAL A 22 27.91 -6.25 12.04
N GLU A 23 28.95 -6.50 12.82
CA GLU A 23 30.15 -7.19 12.39
C GLU A 23 29.81 -8.65 12.08
N GLY A 24 29.99 -9.05 10.81
CA GLY A 24 29.93 -10.43 10.33
C GLY A 24 30.64 -10.51 8.98
N LYS A 25 31.67 -11.36 8.91
CA LYS A 25 32.69 -11.50 7.85
C LYS A 25 32.16 -11.75 6.41
N PRO A 26 33.02 -11.58 5.37
CA PRO A 26 32.63 -11.27 4.01
C PRO A 26 32.23 -12.52 3.20
N SER A 27 31.23 -12.37 2.34
CA SER A 27 30.98 -13.31 1.24
C SER A 27 30.85 -12.49 -0.04
N ASP A 28 31.86 -12.62 -0.89
CA ASP A 28 31.89 -12.14 -2.27
C ASP A 28 30.65 -12.58 -3.03
N TYR A 29 29.86 -11.68 -3.63
CA TYR A 29 29.20 -11.94 -4.91
C TYR A 29 28.93 -10.62 -5.67
N PHE A 30 29.73 -10.48 -6.72
CA PHE A 30 29.53 -9.77 -7.98
C PHE A 30 28.16 -9.12 -8.25
N ILE A 31 28.25 -7.83 -8.61
CA ILE A 31 27.29 -7.12 -9.47
C ILE A 31 27.26 -7.84 -10.82
N ASN A 32 26.10 -8.38 -11.20
CA ASN A 32 25.78 -8.60 -12.59
C ASN A 32 24.42 -7.96 -12.92
N ASN A 33 24.54 -6.93 -13.75
CA ASN A 33 23.49 -6.26 -14.47
C ASN A 33 22.71 -7.26 -15.35
N SER A 34 21.46 -6.91 -15.67
CA SER A 34 20.58 -7.57 -16.64
C SER A 34 19.78 -8.77 -16.11
N LYS A 35 18.69 -8.48 -15.40
CA LYS A 35 17.52 -9.37 -15.43
C LYS A 35 16.32 -8.56 -15.89
N SER A 36 15.91 -8.86 -17.12
CA SER A 36 14.55 -8.62 -17.59
C SER A 36 13.58 -8.98 -16.48
N VAL A 37 12.70 -8.03 -16.16
CA VAL A 37 11.53 -8.29 -15.30
C VAL A 37 10.62 -9.21 -16.10
N SER A 38 10.94 -10.50 -16.07
CA SER A 38 9.99 -11.55 -16.44
C SER A 38 8.83 -11.36 -15.49
N CYS A 39 7.67 -11.00 -16.04
CA CYS A 39 6.41 -10.92 -15.33
C CYS A 39 6.15 -12.31 -14.74
N ALA A 40 6.62 -12.51 -13.51
CA ALA A 40 6.32 -13.70 -12.74
C ALA A 40 4.81 -13.78 -12.70
N GLU A 41 4.27 -14.83 -13.33
CA GLU A 41 2.87 -15.18 -13.26
C GLU A 41 2.45 -15.13 -11.79
N LEU A 42 1.67 -14.13 -11.44
CA LEU A 42 0.98 -14.06 -10.17
C LEU A 42 -0.05 -15.19 -10.18
N SER A 43 0.42 -16.38 -9.83
CA SER A 43 -0.42 -17.55 -9.58
C SER A 43 -1.20 -17.25 -8.31
N PHE A 44 -2.37 -16.63 -8.47
CA PHE A 44 -3.37 -16.57 -7.43
C PHE A 44 -3.87 -17.99 -7.18
N SER A 45 -3.29 -18.67 -6.18
CA SER A 45 -3.77 -19.99 -5.74
C SER A 45 -5.18 -19.85 -5.18
N ASN A 46 -6.17 -20.09 -6.03
CA ASN A 46 -7.53 -20.35 -5.61
C ASN A 46 -7.56 -21.74 -4.96
N HIS A 47 -7.62 -21.80 -3.64
CA HIS A 47 -8.13 -23.00 -3.00
C HIS A 47 -9.64 -23.08 -3.27
N ILE A 48 -10.05 -24.24 -3.79
CA ILE A 48 -11.42 -24.77 -3.98
C ILE A 48 -11.83 -24.87 -5.46
N GLY A 49 -11.91 -26.14 -5.91
CA GLY A 49 -12.86 -26.61 -6.93
C GLY A 49 -12.44 -26.39 -8.38
N ALA A 50 -12.10 -27.48 -9.06
CA ALA A 50 -11.89 -27.54 -10.50
C ALA A 50 -13.00 -26.81 -11.26
N ASN A 51 -12.66 -25.69 -11.91
CA ASN A 51 -13.32 -25.15 -13.10
C ASN A 51 -12.45 -24.02 -13.70
N SER A 52 -11.84 -24.32 -14.86
CA SER A 52 -11.27 -23.43 -15.88
C SER A 52 -10.74 -22.06 -15.39
N THR A 53 -9.45 -22.01 -15.06
CA THR A 53 -8.70 -20.77 -14.82
C THR A 53 -8.54 -19.99 -16.13
N LYS A 54 -9.44 -19.04 -16.40
CA LYS A 54 -9.12 -17.92 -17.29
C LYS A 54 -7.97 -17.14 -16.64
N VAL A 55 -6.75 -17.32 -17.15
CA VAL A 55 -5.61 -16.46 -16.85
C VAL A 55 -6.03 -15.03 -17.20
N ARG A 56 -6.27 -14.21 -16.18
CA ARG A 56 -6.66 -12.81 -16.38
C ARG A 56 -5.39 -12.09 -16.81
N GLU A 57 -5.28 -11.81 -18.11
CA GLU A 57 -4.16 -11.01 -18.62
C GLU A 57 -4.06 -9.69 -17.84
N PRO A 58 -2.85 -9.33 -17.37
CA PRO A 58 -2.66 -8.11 -16.63
C PRO A 58 -2.99 -6.91 -17.52
N SER A 59 -3.98 -6.12 -17.10
CA SER A 59 -4.40 -4.94 -17.85
C SER A 59 -3.25 -3.94 -17.97
N LYS A 60 -3.23 -3.11 -19.05
CA LYS A 60 -2.24 -2.05 -19.24
C LYS A 60 -2.03 -1.18 -17.98
N GLY A 61 -3.13 -0.81 -17.30
CA GLY A 61 -3.06 -0.01 -16.06
C GLY A 61 -2.39 -0.74 -14.89
N PHE A 62 -2.51 -2.07 -14.83
CA PHE A 62 -1.83 -2.88 -13.81
C PHE A 62 -0.33 -3.02 -14.08
N ASN A 63 0.07 -3.17 -15.34
CA ASN A 63 1.49 -3.20 -15.70
C ASN A 63 2.17 -1.86 -15.41
N GLU A 64 1.49 -0.75 -15.71
CA GLU A 64 1.99 0.59 -15.34
C GLU A 64 2.08 0.75 -13.82
N LEU A 65 1.07 0.28 -13.08
CA LEU A 65 1.08 0.30 -11.62
C LEU A 65 2.28 -0.45 -11.05
N ILE A 66 2.55 -1.68 -11.50
CA ILE A 66 3.70 -2.46 -11.00
C ILE A 66 5.01 -1.79 -11.41
N GLY A 67 5.09 -1.20 -12.60
CA GLY A 67 6.30 -0.51 -13.06
C GLY A 67 6.66 0.72 -12.22
N LYS A 68 5.66 1.44 -11.68
CA LYS A 68 5.87 2.65 -10.86
C LYS A 68 5.76 2.43 -9.36
N ALA A 69 5.03 1.41 -8.93
CA ALA A 69 4.71 1.09 -7.54
C ALA A 69 4.87 -0.42 -7.28
N PRO A 70 6.11 -0.96 -7.29
CA PRO A 70 6.37 -2.39 -7.21
C PRO A 70 5.90 -3.02 -5.87
N TRP A 71 5.81 -2.21 -4.80
CA TRP A 71 5.28 -2.61 -3.50
C TRP A 71 3.85 -3.19 -3.59
N VAL A 72 3.08 -2.83 -4.63
CA VAL A 72 1.72 -3.35 -4.84
C VAL A 72 1.71 -4.86 -4.97
N VAL A 73 2.73 -5.45 -5.59
CA VAL A 73 2.84 -6.91 -5.71
C VAL A 73 2.98 -7.55 -4.34
N GLU A 74 3.88 -7.02 -3.52
CA GLU A 74 4.10 -7.49 -2.15
C GLU A 74 2.83 -7.32 -1.30
N PHE A 75 2.16 -6.18 -1.42
CA PHE A 75 0.88 -5.93 -0.75
C PHE A 75 -0.16 -7.00 -1.11
N LEU A 76 -0.39 -7.24 -2.41
CA LEU A 76 -1.43 -8.17 -2.87
C LEU A 76 -1.11 -9.63 -2.48
N GLN A 77 0.17 -10.00 -2.40
CA GLN A 77 0.59 -11.33 -1.99
C GLN A 77 0.51 -11.54 -0.46
N SER A 78 0.73 -10.48 0.32
CA SER A 78 0.78 -10.55 1.78
C SER A 78 -0.52 -10.12 2.47
N ALA A 79 -1.45 -9.51 1.75
CA ALA A 79 -2.70 -8.92 2.25
C ALA A 79 -3.43 -9.74 3.32
N SER A 80 -3.59 -11.06 3.11
CA SER A 80 -4.29 -11.97 4.03
C SER A 80 -3.57 -12.22 5.36
N LYS A 81 -2.29 -11.87 5.44
CA LYS A 81 -1.46 -11.98 6.63
C LYS A 81 -1.27 -10.64 7.35
N LEU A 82 -1.68 -9.53 6.73
CA LEU A 82 -1.55 -8.19 7.28
C LEU A 82 -2.71 -7.88 8.24
N ASN A 83 -2.50 -8.14 9.53
CA ASN A 83 -3.52 -7.96 10.57
C ASN A 83 -3.07 -7.06 11.75
N ASP A 84 -1.82 -6.60 11.76
CA ASP A 84 -1.28 -5.74 12.81
C ASP A 84 -0.80 -4.39 12.25
N VAL A 85 -0.82 -3.36 13.09
CA VAL A 85 -0.51 -1.99 12.67
C VAL A 85 0.95 -1.85 12.20
N LYS A 86 1.90 -2.62 12.73
CA LYS A 86 3.32 -2.51 12.36
C LYS A 86 3.56 -3.02 10.95
N SER A 87 2.96 -4.15 10.58
CA SER A 87 3.06 -4.69 9.22
C SER A 87 2.31 -3.85 8.18
N LEU A 88 1.28 -3.10 8.60
CA LEU A 88 0.50 -2.22 7.72
C LEU A 88 1.17 -0.88 7.43
N LEU A 89 1.97 -0.36 8.37
CA LEU A 89 2.53 0.98 8.28
C LEU A 89 3.33 1.24 6.99
N PRO A 90 4.23 0.34 6.53
CA PRO A 90 4.95 0.54 5.28
C PRO A 90 4.01 0.75 4.08
N PHE A 91 2.95 -0.05 3.97
CA PHE A 91 1.99 0.08 2.87
C PHE A 91 1.17 1.36 2.95
N TYR A 92 0.79 1.80 4.15
CA TYR A 92 0.12 3.09 4.32
C TYR A 92 1.02 4.27 3.93
N MET A 93 2.32 4.19 4.22
CA MET A 93 3.28 5.20 3.77
C MET A 93 3.36 5.24 2.25
N GLU A 94 3.40 4.09 1.58
CA GLU A 94 3.44 4.03 0.12
C GLU A 94 2.15 4.55 -0.54
N ILE A 95 0.98 4.21 0.00
CA ILE A 95 -0.30 4.76 -0.47
C ILE A 95 -0.33 6.28 -0.27
N ASN A 96 0.11 6.77 0.89
CA ASN A 96 0.20 8.21 1.15
C ASN A 96 1.17 8.92 0.20
N LYS A 97 2.28 8.29 -0.19
CA LYS A 97 3.19 8.85 -1.21
C LYS A 97 2.48 9.03 -2.54
N LEU A 98 1.71 8.03 -2.99
CA LEU A 98 0.93 8.14 -4.23
C LEU A 98 -0.05 9.32 -4.16
N ILE A 99 -0.79 9.44 -3.07
CA ILE A 99 -1.74 10.54 -2.85
C ILE A 99 -1.01 11.89 -2.82
N SER A 100 0.07 11.99 -2.04
CA SER A 100 0.79 13.26 -1.82
C SER A 100 1.52 13.76 -3.06
N HIS A 101 1.91 12.85 -3.96
CA HIS A 101 2.50 13.20 -5.27
C HIS A 101 1.45 13.45 -6.36
N GLY A 102 0.15 13.38 -6.04
CA GLY A 102 -0.92 13.53 -7.03
C GLY A 102 -1.05 12.37 -8.00
N GLU A 103 -0.43 11.22 -7.70
CA GLU A 103 -0.49 9.98 -8.50
C GLU A 103 -1.82 9.23 -8.26
N LEU A 104 -2.94 9.98 -8.31
CA LEU A 104 -4.29 9.47 -8.04
C LEU A 104 -4.72 8.40 -9.03
N ASN A 105 -4.21 8.45 -10.27
CA ASN A 105 -4.43 7.40 -11.28
C ASN A 105 -3.84 6.05 -10.83
N LEU A 106 -2.61 6.05 -10.30
CA LEU A 106 -1.98 4.83 -9.78
C LEU A 106 -2.68 4.36 -8.52
N CYS A 107 -3.07 5.29 -7.63
CA CYS A 107 -3.86 4.96 -6.45
C CYS A 107 -5.19 4.29 -6.85
N ASN A 108 -5.89 4.84 -7.84
CA ASN A 108 -7.16 4.30 -8.33
C ASN A 108 -6.99 2.91 -8.98
N GLU A 109 -5.94 2.71 -9.79
CA GLU A 109 -5.62 1.39 -10.33
C GLU A 109 -5.21 0.41 -9.23
N PHE A 110 -4.57 0.85 -8.15
CA PHE A 110 -4.32 0.02 -6.97
C PHE A 110 -5.64 -0.41 -6.31
N LEU A 111 -6.55 0.52 -6.00
CA LEU A 111 -7.85 0.21 -5.39
C LEU A 111 -8.68 -0.79 -6.22
N LYS A 112 -8.55 -0.75 -7.54
CA LYS A 112 -9.19 -1.69 -8.46
C LYS A 112 -8.70 -3.13 -8.33
N GLN A 113 -7.45 -3.35 -7.90
CA GLN A 113 -6.88 -4.69 -7.72
C GLN A 113 -7.11 -5.26 -6.33
N VAL A 114 -7.48 -4.43 -5.35
CA VAL A 114 -7.73 -4.86 -3.98
C VAL A 114 -8.91 -5.82 -3.92
N ARG A 115 -8.68 -6.98 -3.30
CA ARG A 115 -9.70 -8.00 -3.04
C ARG A 115 -10.08 -7.96 -1.56
N VAL A 116 -11.30 -7.51 -1.27
CA VAL A 116 -11.75 -7.25 0.12
C VAL A 116 -11.75 -8.49 1.02
N ASN A 117 -11.96 -9.66 0.44
CA ASN A 117 -11.93 -10.95 1.13
C ASN A 117 -10.53 -11.33 1.64
N ASP A 118 -9.47 -10.78 1.03
CA ASP A 118 -8.09 -10.99 1.46
C ASP A 118 -7.65 -9.98 2.53
N LEU A 119 -8.41 -8.92 2.79
CA LEU A 119 -8.01 -7.90 3.75
C LEU A 119 -8.52 -8.26 5.15
N SER A 120 -7.70 -8.04 6.18
CA SER A 120 -8.18 -7.97 7.57
C SER A 120 -9.14 -6.78 7.75
N ASP A 121 -9.99 -6.80 8.78
CA ASP A 121 -10.95 -5.71 9.03
C ASP A 121 -10.22 -4.37 9.27
N VAL A 122 -9.08 -4.42 9.97
CA VAL A 122 -8.23 -3.25 10.23
C VAL A 122 -7.69 -2.68 8.93
N LEU A 123 -7.21 -3.52 8.02
CA LEU A 123 -6.66 -3.09 6.74
C LEU A 123 -7.74 -2.55 5.81
N LEU A 124 -8.89 -3.21 5.76
CA LEU A 124 -10.03 -2.79 4.96
C LEU A 124 -10.52 -1.38 5.35
N VAL A 125 -10.73 -1.16 6.65
CA VAL A 125 -11.16 0.14 7.18
C VAL A 125 -10.05 1.19 7.05
N GLY A 126 -8.81 0.81 7.34
CA GLY A 126 -7.66 1.70 7.26
C GLY A 126 -7.45 2.22 5.84
N LEU A 127 -7.52 1.34 4.83
CA LEU A 127 -7.40 1.71 3.42
C LEU A 127 -8.50 2.69 2.99
N LEU A 128 -9.76 2.43 3.38
CA LEU A 128 -10.89 3.31 3.06
C LEU A 128 -10.72 4.69 3.71
N ARG A 129 -10.30 4.74 4.98
CA ARG A 129 -10.04 6.00 5.69
C ARG A 129 -8.91 6.79 5.05
N LEU A 130 -7.80 6.11 4.75
CA LEU A 130 -6.60 6.72 4.16
C LEU A 130 -6.90 7.43 2.83
N THR A 131 -7.80 6.86 2.04
CA THR A 131 -8.15 7.35 0.70
C THR A 131 -9.41 8.21 0.67
N SER A 132 -10.09 8.38 1.82
CA SER A 132 -11.41 9.03 1.90
C SER A 132 -11.42 10.50 1.48
N SER A 133 -10.33 11.24 1.70
CA SER A 133 -10.20 12.65 1.33
C SER A 133 -10.23 12.88 -0.19
N HIS A 134 -9.85 11.87 -0.97
CA HIS A 134 -9.78 11.93 -2.43
C HIS A 134 -10.85 11.04 -3.10
N LYS A 135 -11.89 10.64 -2.35
CA LYS A 135 -12.91 9.69 -2.84
C LYS A 135 -13.61 10.12 -4.13
N ASN A 136 -13.74 11.42 -4.38
CA ASN A 136 -14.37 11.95 -5.59
C ASN A 136 -13.47 11.81 -6.84
N GLU A 137 -12.16 11.67 -6.63
CA GLU A 137 -11.14 11.53 -7.68
C GLU A 137 -10.71 10.06 -7.88
N LEU A 138 -11.22 9.16 -7.03
CA LEU A 138 -10.92 7.73 -7.03
C LEU A 138 -12.19 6.93 -7.37
N PRO A 139 -12.55 6.75 -8.66
CA PRO A 139 -13.76 6.01 -9.06
C PRO A 139 -13.93 4.63 -8.42
N TYR A 140 -12.83 3.91 -8.16
CA TYR A 140 -12.89 2.59 -7.52
C TYR A 140 -13.09 2.65 -6.00
N TRP A 141 -13.00 3.82 -5.38
CA TRP A 141 -13.22 4.00 -3.94
C TRP A 141 -14.66 3.65 -3.55
N THR A 142 -15.66 4.13 -4.28
CA THR A 142 -17.08 3.80 -4.00
C THR A 142 -17.36 2.32 -4.17
N ARG A 143 -16.75 1.68 -5.18
CA ARG A 143 -16.83 0.22 -5.37
C ARG A 143 -16.20 -0.50 -4.19
N LEU A 144 -15.02 -0.07 -3.75
CA LEU A 144 -14.33 -0.65 -2.60
C LEU A 144 -15.16 -0.52 -1.32
N LEU A 145 -15.76 0.65 -1.06
CA LEU A 145 -16.63 0.88 0.09
C LEU A 145 -17.85 -0.06 0.07
N ALA A 146 -18.51 -0.20 -1.09
CA ALA A 146 -19.64 -1.11 -1.23
C ALA A 146 -19.22 -2.57 -0.99
N SER A 147 -18.10 -3.02 -1.57
CA SER A 147 -17.55 -4.36 -1.34
C SER A 147 -17.16 -4.58 0.11
N ALA A 148 -16.58 -3.57 0.77
CA ALA A 148 -16.21 -3.63 2.18
C ALA A 148 -17.43 -3.77 3.09
N LYS A 149 -18.51 -3.03 2.80
CA LYS A 149 -19.77 -3.13 3.54
C LYS A 149 -20.34 -4.56 3.48
N THR A 150 -20.36 -5.14 2.28
CA THR A 150 -20.81 -6.53 2.09
C THR A 150 -19.92 -7.51 2.84
N GLU A 151 -18.60 -7.37 2.71
CA GLU A 151 -17.63 -8.28 3.34
C GLU A 151 -17.67 -8.22 4.87
N LEU A 152 -17.74 -7.03 5.47
CA LEU A 152 -17.89 -6.88 6.92
C LEU A 152 -19.20 -7.52 7.42
N SER A 153 -20.28 -7.39 6.64
CA SER A 153 -21.55 -8.02 6.98
C SER A 153 -21.45 -9.56 6.89
N ASN A 154 -20.74 -10.09 5.88
CA ASN A 154 -20.47 -11.52 5.75
C ASN A 154 -19.65 -12.06 6.93
N ARG A 155 -18.74 -11.25 7.48
CA ARG A 155 -17.96 -11.54 8.69
C ARG A 155 -18.74 -11.37 9.99
N LYS A 156 -20.05 -11.11 9.92
CA LYS A 156 -20.97 -10.89 11.06
C LYS A 156 -20.65 -9.64 11.87
N HIS A 157 -20.03 -8.62 11.26
CA HIS A 157 -19.87 -7.31 11.88
C HIS A 157 -21.02 -6.36 11.54
N ASP A 158 -21.26 -5.39 12.42
CA ASP A 158 -22.08 -4.22 12.09
C ASP A 158 -21.28 -3.29 11.17
N SER A 159 -21.48 -3.47 9.87
CA SER A 159 -20.78 -2.71 8.84
C SER A 159 -21.07 -1.21 8.91
N ASN A 160 -22.26 -0.78 9.38
CA ASN A 160 -22.59 0.63 9.50
C ASN A 160 -21.85 1.27 10.69
N ALA A 161 -21.71 0.54 11.81
CA ALA A 161 -20.95 1.02 12.96
C ALA A 161 -19.46 1.15 12.65
N ILE A 162 -18.86 0.15 11.98
CA ILE A 162 -17.43 0.14 11.65
C ILE A 162 -17.08 1.22 10.61
N LEU A 163 -17.92 1.38 9.58
CA LEU A 163 -17.71 2.33 8.49
C LEU A 163 -18.28 3.73 8.79
N LYS A 164 -18.70 3.99 10.03
CA LYS A 164 -19.21 5.30 10.43
C LYS A 164 -18.21 6.41 10.08
N GLY A 165 -18.70 7.47 9.45
CA GLY A 165 -17.88 8.59 8.95
C GLY A 165 -17.30 8.39 7.55
N LEU A 166 -17.48 7.21 6.94
CA LEU A 166 -17.16 6.94 5.53
C LEU A 166 -18.41 6.81 4.64
N LEU A 167 -19.58 6.63 5.26
CA LEU A 167 -20.89 6.57 4.62
C LEU A 167 -21.45 7.96 4.34
#